data_AF-A0A9R0WHD2-F1
#
_entry.id   AF-A0A9R0WHD2-F1
#
_cell.length_a   1.000
_cell.length_b   1.000
_cell.length_c   1.000
_cell.angle_alpha   90.00
_cell.angle_beta   90.00
_cell.angle_gamma   90.00
#
_symmetry.space_group_name_H-M   'P 1'
#
loop_
_entity.id
_entity.type
_entity.pdbx_description
1 polymer ?
#
loop_
_entity_poly.entity_id
_entity_poly.type
_entity_poly.pdbx_seq_one_letter_code
_entity_poly.pdbx_strand_id
1 'polypeptide(L)'
;MLYNIHCRAQIQALQALFDELGHSNDLMLVNLVSLELVRIACESYALLRPLIKEYVFWACPELENLSVMACLSLEIQMLEHDVLPQLKVQEAKLEQGALEALLLMKNSAILLLDLRKRFMLALGVLLAEDDLVLARVKKLSIMLKDTADDVLEGNGNIAWLEERVPLLVQLVTNVLETPVCFCDPDEY
;
A
#
# COMPACT_ATOMS: atom_id res chain seq x y z
N MET A 1 -20.95 -13.68 15.79
CA MET A 1 -21.01 -14.13 14.39
C MET A 1 -19.65 -13.90 13.73
N LEU A 2 -19.25 -14.74 12.77
CA LEU A 2 -17.97 -14.59 12.04
C LEU A 2 -18.26 -14.14 10.60
N TYR A 3 -17.57 -13.11 10.15
CA TYR A 3 -17.60 -12.62 8.77
C TYR A 3 -16.21 -12.74 8.14
N ASN A 4 -16.08 -13.56 7.10
CA ASN A 4 -14.84 -13.66 6.33
C ASN A 4 -14.89 -12.68 5.16
N ILE A 5 -13.91 -11.81 5.07
CA ILE A 5 -13.78 -10.79 4.04
C ILE A 5 -12.61 -11.14 3.12
N HIS A 6 -12.92 -11.34 1.84
CA HIS A 6 -11.99 -11.64 0.77
C HIS A 6 -11.91 -10.53 -0.27
N CYS A 7 -12.84 -9.59 -0.23
CA CYS A 7 -12.95 -8.52 -1.20
C CYS A 7 -13.57 -7.25 -0.61
N ARG A 8 -13.33 -6.10 -1.24
CA ARG A 8 -13.89 -4.81 -0.81
C ARG A 8 -15.41 -4.77 -0.85
N ALA A 9 -16.04 -5.46 -1.80
CA ALA A 9 -17.50 -5.51 -1.88
C ALA A 9 -18.13 -6.12 -0.61
N GLN A 10 -17.44 -7.07 0.05
CA GLN A 10 -17.90 -7.65 1.32
C GLN A 10 -17.75 -6.67 2.48
N ILE A 11 -16.72 -5.81 2.49
CA ILE A 11 -16.60 -4.71 3.48
C ILE A 11 -17.78 -3.74 3.33
N GLN A 12 -18.14 -3.39 2.10
CA GLN A 12 -19.28 -2.49 1.82
C GLN A 12 -20.61 -3.12 2.23
N ALA A 13 -20.82 -4.39 1.93
CA ALA A 13 -22.02 -5.12 2.35
C ALA A 13 -22.11 -5.20 3.88
N LEU A 14 -20.98 -5.41 4.56
CA LEU A 14 -20.91 -5.42 6.02
C LEU A 14 -21.28 -4.05 6.62
N GLN A 15 -20.81 -2.97 6.01
CA GLN A 15 -21.16 -1.61 6.43
C GLN A 15 -22.64 -1.30 6.22
N ALA A 16 -23.23 -1.69 5.09
CA ALA A 16 -24.67 -1.52 4.85
C ALA A 16 -25.52 -2.35 5.83
N LEU A 17 -25.11 -3.58 6.10
CA LEU A 17 -25.76 -4.43 7.10
C LEU A 17 -25.69 -3.81 8.50
N PHE A 18 -24.57 -3.17 8.84
CA PHE A 18 -24.42 -2.44 10.09
C PHE A 18 -25.40 -1.27 10.19
N ASP A 19 -25.52 -0.47 9.14
CA ASP A 19 -26.46 0.67 9.09
C ASP A 19 -27.93 0.21 9.27
N GLU A 20 -28.26 -1.01 8.85
CA GLU A 20 -29.61 -1.60 8.95
C GLU A 20 -29.90 -2.30 10.29
N LEU A 21 -28.95 -3.06 10.84
CA LEU A 21 -29.16 -3.89 12.05
C LEU A 21 -29.14 -3.08 13.36
N GLY A 22 -28.57 -1.87 13.36
CA GLY A 22 -28.34 -1.11 14.59
C GLY A 22 -27.42 -1.85 15.57
N HIS A 23 -27.32 -1.36 16.81
CA HIS A 23 -26.41 -1.89 17.83
C HIS A 23 -26.86 -3.26 18.36
N SER A 24 -26.59 -4.33 17.61
CA SER A 24 -26.61 -5.68 18.17
C SER A 24 -25.56 -5.80 19.28
N ASN A 25 -25.91 -6.48 20.37
CA ASN A 25 -25.02 -6.77 21.49
C ASN A 25 -24.24 -8.09 21.30
N ASP A 26 -24.42 -8.78 20.17
CA ASP A 26 -23.67 -9.98 19.86
C ASP A 26 -22.24 -9.63 19.45
N LEU A 27 -21.27 -10.42 19.93
CA LEU A 27 -19.88 -10.29 19.49
C LEU A 27 -19.77 -10.64 18.00
N MET A 28 -19.28 -9.68 17.22
CA MET A 28 -19.05 -9.78 15.79
C MET A 28 -17.55 -9.83 15.52
N LEU A 29 -17.08 -10.96 14.98
CA LEU A 29 -15.71 -11.13 14.55
C LEU A 29 -15.66 -10.96 13.03
N VAL A 30 -14.80 -10.05 12.58
CA VAL A 30 -14.49 -9.84 11.18
C VAL A 30 -13.09 -10.40 10.95
N ASN A 31 -12.99 -11.39 10.09
CA ASN A 31 -11.73 -11.96 9.65
C ASN A 31 -11.45 -11.41 8.24
N LEU A 32 -10.50 -10.49 8.13
CA LEU A 32 -10.08 -9.96 6.84
C LEU A 32 -9.01 -10.88 6.26
N VAL A 33 -9.41 -11.73 5.32
CA VAL A 33 -8.52 -12.74 4.72
C VAL A 33 -7.71 -12.14 3.58
N SER A 34 -8.34 -11.39 2.69
CA SER A 34 -7.69 -10.84 1.51
C SER A 34 -8.34 -9.57 0.98
N LEU A 35 -7.60 -8.86 0.12
CA LEU A 35 -8.09 -7.80 -0.75
C LEU A 35 -7.63 -8.03 -2.18
N GLU A 36 -8.45 -7.58 -3.12
CA GLU A 36 -8.22 -7.75 -4.55
C GLU A 36 -6.93 -7.07 -5.01
N LEU A 37 -6.63 -5.90 -4.44
CA LEU A 37 -5.52 -5.05 -4.85
C LEU A 37 -4.95 -4.25 -3.66
N VAL A 38 -3.65 -3.95 -3.68
CA VAL A 38 -3.04 -2.97 -2.76
C VAL A 38 -3.72 -1.61 -2.90
N ARG A 39 -4.05 -1.19 -4.13
CA ARG A 39 -4.63 0.14 -4.43
C ARG A 39 -5.85 0.50 -3.59
N ILE A 40 -6.67 -0.48 -3.24
CA ILE A 40 -7.92 -0.27 -2.50
C ILE A 40 -7.74 -0.37 -0.99
N ALA A 41 -6.55 -0.71 -0.48
CA ALA A 41 -6.32 -0.94 0.94
C ALA A 41 -6.61 0.30 1.80
N CYS A 42 -6.26 1.50 1.32
CA CYS A 42 -6.53 2.75 2.02
C CYS A 42 -8.04 2.99 2.20
N GLU A 43 -8.81 2.78 1.13
CA GLU A 43 -10.25 2.95 1.13
C GLU A 43 -10.93 1.86 1.97
N SER A 44 -10.50 0.60 1.84
CA SER A 44 -10.97 -0.52 2.66
C SER A 44 -10.73 -0.28 4.15
N TYR A 45 -9.56 0.26 4.52
CA TYR A 45 -9.27 0.63 5.91
C TYR A 45 -10.20 1.73 6.41
N ALA A 46 -10.44 2.76 5.60
CA ALA A 46 -11.33 3.86 5.97
C ALA A 46 -12.79 3.39 6.20
N LEU A 47 -13.24 2.37 5.46
CA LEU A 47 -14.57 1.76 5.64
C LEU A 47 -14.62 0.87 6.88
N LEU A 48 -13.60 0.04 7.11
CA LEU A 48 -13.62 -0.96 8.19
C LEU A 48 -13.27 -0.36 9.56
N ARG A 49 -12.38 0.64 9.62
CA ARG A 49 -11.89 1.21 10.88
C ARG A 49 -13.00 1.74 11.80
N PRO A 50 -13.98 2.55 11.32
CA PRO A 50 -15.06 3.04 12.18
C PRO A 50 -15.89 1.88 12.78
N LEU A 51 -16.22 0.87 11.97
CA LEU A 51 -16.97 -0.31 12.40
C LEU A 51 -16.31 -1.02 13.58
N ILE A 52 -14.97 -1.14 13.56
CA ILE A 52 -14.22 -1.84 14.61
C ILE A 52 -13.90 -0.94 15.81
N LYS A 53 -13.52 0.33 15.59
CA LYS A 53 -13.05 1.19 16.69
C LYS A 53 -14.15 1.90 17.46
N GLU A 54 -15.31 2.12 16.85
CA GLU A 54 -16.41 2.84 17.49
C GLU A 54 -17.35 1.91 18.26
N TYR A 55 -17.23 0.59 18.08
CA TYR A 55 -18.14 -0.41 18.63
C TYR A 55 -17.41 -1.52 19.39
N VAL A 56 -17.68 -1.62 20.70
CA VAL A 56 -17.01 -2.56 21.62
C VAL A 56 -17.24 -4.04 21.25
N PHE A 57 -18.32 -4.34 20.52
CA PHE A 57 -18.69 -5.71 20.18
C PHE A 57 -18.09 -6.20 18.85
N TRP A 58 -17.32 -5.36 18.16
CA TRP A 58 -16.70 -5.71 16.87
C TRP A 58 -15.20 -5.86 17.01
N ALA A 59 -14.65 -6.92 16.43
CA ALA A 59 -13.22 -7.18 16.43
C ALA A 59 -12.75 -7.57 15.02
N CYS A 60 -11.56 -7.08 14.66
CA CYS A 60 -10.83 -7.45 13.46
C CYS A 60 -9.34 -7.52 13.81
N PRO A 61 -8.78 -8.71 14.06
CA PRO A 61 -7.37 -8.86 14.42
C PRO A 61 -6.44 -8.33 13.32
N GLU A 62 -6.85 -8.42 12.05
CA GLU A 62 -6.06 -8.00 10.89
C GLU A 62 -6.15 -6.49 10.61
N LEU A 63 -6.88 -5.72 11.42
CA LEU A 63 -7.06 -4.28 11.20
C LEU A 63 -5.72 -3.52 11.22
N GLU A 64 -4.76 -3.96 12.05
CA GLU A 64 -3.42 -3.37 12.07
C GLU A 64 -2.65 -3.69 10.77
N ASN A 65 -2.77 -4.91 10.26
CA ASN A 65 -2.17 -5.31 8.98
C ASN A 65 -2.74 -4.47 7.83
N LEU A 66 -4.06 -4.30 7.81
CA LEU A 66 -4.75 -3.43 6.86
C LEU A 66 -4.33 -1.96 7.00
N SER A 67 -4.12 -1.47 8.22
CA SER A 67 -3.62 -0.10 8.47
C SER A 67 -2.23 0.13 7.85
N VAL A 68 -1.30 -0.82 8.02
CA VAL A 68 0.02 -0.73 7.39
C VAL A 68 -0.11 -0.76 5.87
N MET A 69 -0.97 -1.62 5.33
CA MET A 69 -1.18 -1.72 3.89
C MET A 69 -1.90 -0.48 3.30
N ALA A 70 -2.78 0.16 4.07
CA ALA A 70 -3.39 1.44 3.73
C ALA A 70 -2.34 2.55 3.58
N CYS A 71 -1.39 2.63 4.52
CA CYS A 71 -0.26 3.57 4.42
C CYS A 71 0.62 3.28 3.20
N LEU A 72 0.88 2.00 2.92
CA LEU A 72 1.67 1.56 1.76
C LEU A 72 0.98 1.97 0.45
N SER A 73 -0.32 1.68 0.34
CA SER A 73 -1.15 2.08 -0.79
C SER A 73 -1.14 3.59 -1.01
N LEU A 74 -1.30 4.37 0.05
CA LEU A 74 -1.34 5.83 -0.03
C LEU A 74 0.00 6.39 -0.55
N GLU A 75 1.11 5.91 -0.01
CA GLU A 75 2.44 6.37 -0.41
C GLU A 75 2.75 6.04 -1.88
N ILE A 76 2.37 4.84 -2.33
CA ILE A 76 2.60 4.42 -3.72
C ILE A 76 1.69 5.17 -4.70
N GLN A 77 0.46 5.50 -4.31
CA GLN A 77 -0.43 6.34 -5.14
C GLN A 77 0.08 7.78 -5.23
N MET A 78 0.66 8.34 -4.17
CA MET A 78 1.34 9.64 -4.23
C MET A 78 2.52 9.60 -5.21
N LEU A 79 3.30 8.51 -5.22
CA LEU A 79 4.35 8.32 -6.23
C LEU A 79 3.78 8.28 -7.66
N GLU A 80 2.68 7.55 -7.87
CA GLU A 80 2.02 7.40 -9.16
C GLU A 80 1.49 8.73 -9.73
N HIS A 81 0.82 9.51 -8.87
CA HIS A 81 0.04 10.68 -9.30
C HIS A 81 0.81 12.00 -9.18
N ASP A 82 1.70 12.13 -8.20
CA ASP A 82 2.32 13.42 -7.88
C ASP A 82 3.81 13.45 -8.21
N VAL A 83 4.54 12.35 -8.01
CA VAL A 83 6.01 12.33 -8.17
C VAL A 83 6.42 11.94 -9.59
N LEU A 84 6.02 10.77 -10.07
CA LEU A 84 6.47 10.27 -11.37
C LEU A 84 6.08 11.17 -12.55
N PRO A 85 4.91 11.83 -12.58
CA PRO A 85 4.56 12.75 -13.65
C PRO A 85 5.50 13.96 -13.74
N GLN A 86 6.01 14.47 -12.60
CA GLN A 86 6.94 15.59 -12.58
C GLN A 86 8.31 15.25 -13.18
N LEU A 87 8.61 13.96 -13.38
CA LEU A 87 9.89 13.49 -13.91
C LEU A 87 9.82 13.08 -15.39
N LYS A 88 8.63 13.03 -16.01
CA LYS A 88 8.44 12.53 -17.38
C LYS A 88 8.94 13.47 -18.48
N VAL A 89 9.02 14.77 -18.21
CA VAL A 89 9.42 15.77 -19.19
C VAL A 89 10.35 16.74 -18.49
N GLN A 90 11.61 16.75 -18.88
CA GLN A 90 12.58 17.73 -18.41
C GLN A 90 13.13 18.50 -19.60
N GLU A 91 13.25 19.83 -19.47
CA GLU A 91 13.95 20.63 -20.46
C GLU A 91 15.48 20.42 -20.34
N ALA A 92 16.29 21.32 -20.89
CA ALA A 92 17.76 21.21 -20.87
C ALA A 92 18.39 21.14 -19.46
N LYS A 93 17.61 21.41 -18.40
CA LYS A 93 18.03 21.35 -16.98
C LYS A 93 16.88 20.84 -16.12
N LEU A 94 17.21 20.23 -14.99
CA LEU A 94 16.23 19.83 -13.98
C LEU A 94 15.54 21.07 -13.41
N GLU A 95 14.21 21.08 -13.51
CA GLU A 95 13.41 22.11 -12.89
C GLU A 95 13.31 21.91 -11.37
N GLN A 96 12.95 22.97 -10.66
CA GLN A 96 12.78 22.92 -9.21
C GLN A 96 11.77 21.84 -8.78
N GLY A 97 10.65 21.70 -9.50
CA GLY A 97 9.65 20.66 -9.22
C GLY A 97 10.21 19.24 -9.40
N ALA A 98 11.06 19.02 -10.41
CA ALA A 98 11.71 17.73 -10.61
C ALA A 98 12.69 17.39 -9.47
N LEU A 99 13.42 18.39 -8.98
CA LEU A 99 14.31 18.21 -7.83
C LEU A 99 13.53 17.86 -6.57
N GLU A 100 12.41 18.54 -6.31
CA GLU A 100 11.51 18.24 -5.19
C GLU A 100 10.91 16.84 -5.32
N ALA A 101 10.48 16.45 -6.52
CA ALA A 101 9.99 15.10 -6.81
C ALA A 101 11.06 14.03 -6.57
N LEU A 102 12.33 14.26 -6.92
CA LEU A 102 13.43 13.33 -6.64
C LEU A 102 13.70 13.18 -5.14
N LEU A 103 13.65 14.28 -4.38
CA LEU A 103 13.78 14.24 -2.92
C LEU A 103 12.62 13.49 -2.26
N LEU A 104 11.39 13.75 -2.72
CA LEU A 104 10.21 13.01 -2.29
C LEU A 104 10.34 11.52 -2.61
N MET A 105 10.73 11.17 -3.84
CA MET A 105 10.98 9.79 -4.27
C MET A 105 11.95 9.06 -3.34
N LYS A 106 13.07 9.71 -2.98
CA LYS A 106 14.06 9.17 -2.05
C LYS A 106 13.48 8.94 -0.65
N ASN A 107 12.69 9.88 -0.15
CA ASN A 107 12.03 9.74 1.15
C ASN A 107 10.98 8.62 1.14
N SER A 108 10.18 8.53 0.07
CA SER A 108 9.22 7.46 -0.15
C SER A 108 9.90 6.10 -0.17
N ALA A 109 11.06 5.97 -0.83
CA ALA A 109 11.81 4.72 -0.84
C ALA A 109 12.16 4.23 0.58
N ILE A 110 12.55 5.14 1.47
CA ILE A 110 12.85 4.82 2.88
C ILE A 110 11.57 4.42 3.62
N LEU A 111 10.50 5.20 3.46
CA LEU A 111 9.21 4.93 4.11
C LEU A 111 8.62 3.59 3.67
N LEU A 112 8.66 3.27 2.38
CA LEU A 112 8.20 2.00 1.82
C LEU A 112 8.98 0.80 2.40
N LEU A 113 10.29 0.93 2.63
CA LEU A 113 11.08 -0.11 3.29
C LEU A 113 10.69 -0.29 4.76
N ASP A 114 10.37 0.80 5.46
CA ASP A 114 9.88 0.74 6.84
C ASP A 114 8.49 0.07 6.92
N LEU A 115 7.54 0.50 6.10
CA LEU A 115 6.20 -0.08 6.00
C LEU A 115 6.26 -1.56 5.60
N ARG A 116 7.14 -1.92 4.68
CA ARG A 116 7.42 -3.32 4.33
C ARG A 116 7.84 -4.14 5.55
N LYS A 117 8.77 -3.64 6.36
CA LYS A 117 9.21 -4.35 7.59
C LYS A 117 8.08 -4.49 8.59
N ARG A 118 7.25 -3.45 8.76
CA ARG A 118 6.08 -3.50 9.64
C ARG A 118 5.07 -4.53 9.16
N PHE A 119 4.75 -4.55 7.86
CA PHE A 119 3.83 -5.53 7.29
C PHE A 119 4.36 -6.96 7.43
N MET A 120 5.64 -7.17 7.15
CA MET A 120 6.32 -8.46 7.35
C MET A 120 6.22 -8.97 8.79
N LEU A 121 6.38 -8.08 9.78
CA LEU A 121 6.24 -8.45 11.20
C LEU A 121 4.78 -8.76 11.57
N ALA A 122 3.84 -8.01 11.01
CA ALA A 122 2.43 -8.12 11.34
C ALA A 122 1.75 -9.32 10.66
N LEU A 123 2.22 -9.73 9.48
CA LEU A 123 1.79 -10.93 8.76
C LEU A 123 2.36 -12.22 9.37
N GLY A 124 3.50 -12.14 10.08
CA GLY A 124 4.19 -13.29 10.63
C GLY A 124 5.20 -13.92 9.66
N VAL A 125 6.21 -14.59 10.21
CA VAL A 125 7.42 -15.02 9.46
C VAL A 125 7.10 -15.99 8.32
N LEU A 126 6.18 -16.93 8.51
CA LEU A 126 5.84 -17.97 7.53
C LEU A 126 5.16 -17.39 6.28
N LEU A 127 4.14 -16.57 6.48
CA LEU A 127 3.41 -15.94 5.37
C LEU A 127 4.25 -14.87 4.65
N ALA A 128 5.21 -14.27 5.35
CA ALA A 128 6.02 -13.19 4.80
C ALA A 128 7.16 -13.64 3.86
N GLU A 129 7.57 -14.90 3.86
CA GLU A 129 8.70 -15.36 3.04
C GLU A 129 8.35 -15.33 1.54
N ASP A 130 7.12 -15.72 1.21
CA ASP A 130 6.60 -15.81 -0.16
C ASP A 130 5.62 -14.69 -0.54
N ASP A 131 5.41 -13.70 0.33
CA ASP A 131 4.48 -12.61 0.07
C ASP A 131 4.92 -11.72 -1.10
N LEU A 132 4.08 -11.67 -2.13
CA LEU A 132 4.35 -10.98 -3.37
C LEU A 132 4.41 -9.46 -3.20
N VAL A 133 3.61 -8.88 -2.29
CA VAL A 133 3.61 -7.45 -2.00
C VAL A 133 4.95 -7.05 -1.39
N LEU A 134 5.43 -7.79 -0.37
CA LEU A 134 6.72 -7.58 0.27
C LEU A 134 7.88 -7.64 -0.73
N ALA A 135 7.84 -8.59 -1.67
CA ALA A 135 8.86 -8.71 -2.72
C ALA A 135 8.84 -7.52 -3.69
N ARG A 136 7.65 -7.14 -4.18
CA ARG A 136 7.48 -6.04 -5.14
C ARG A 136 7.80 -4.69 -4.51
N VAL A 137 7.36 -4.43 -3.27
CA VAL A 137 7.68 -3.21 -2.52
C VAL A 137 9.19 -3.08 -2.33
N LYS A 138 9.90 -4.16 -1.96
CA LYS A 138 11.37 -4.14 -1.85
C LYS A 138 12.03 -3.69 -3.14
N LYS A 139 11.62 -4.28 -4.27
CA LYS A 139 12.17 -3.96 -5.59
C LYS A 139 11.87 -2.51 -5.96
N LEU A 140 10.63 -2.06 -5.75
CA LEU A 140 10.24 -0.67 -5.99
C LEU A 140 11.08 0.30 -5.17
N SER A 141 11.19 0.09 -3.85
CA SER A 141 11.96 0.97 -2.96
C SER A 141 13.43 1.09 -3.35
N ILE A 142 14.08 -0.03 -3.72
CA ILE A 142 15.48 -0.01 -4.17
C ILE A 142 15.59 0.84 -5.44
N MET A 143 14.74 0.57 -6.43
CA MET A 143 14.77 1.29 -7.71
C MET A 143 14.48 2.78 -7.57
N LEU A 144 13.54 3.18 -6.71
CA LEU A 144 13.26 4.59 -6.42
C LEU A 144 14.48 5.28 -5.79
N LYS A 145 15.10 4.62 -4.79
CA LYS A 145 16.27 5.17 -4.12
C LYS A 145 17.45 5.31 -5.07
N ASP A 146 17.79 4.25 -5.79
CA ASP A 146 18.92 4.24 -6.72
C ASP A 146 18.74 5.32 -7.81
N THR A 147 17.52 5.44 -8.35
CA THR A 147 17.22 6.47 -9.36
C THR A 147 17.37 7.87 -8.78
N ALA A 148 16.85 8.13 -7.58
CA ALA A 148 16.94 9.44 -6.95
C ALA A 148 18.39 9.79 -6.57
N ASP A 149 19.14 8.85 -5.99
CA ASP A 149 20.54 9.04 -5.60
C ASP A 149 21.42 9.30 -6.83
N ASP A 150 21.28 8.52 -7.91
CA ASP A 150 22.06 8.69 -9.14
C ASP A 150 21.88 10.10 -9.73
N VAL A 151 20.65 10.61 -9.81
CA VAL A 151 20.40 11.95 -10.37
C VAL A 151 20.87 13.05 -9.42
N LEU A 152 20.58 12.94 -8.12
CA LEU A 152 20.92 13.97 -7.14
C LEU A 152 22.44 14.09 -6.92
N GLU A 153 23.19 13.00 -7.08
CA GLU A 153 24.65 12.99 -7.00
C GLU A 153 25.33 13.40 -8.32
N GLY A 154 24.56 13.59 -9.39
CA GLY A 154 25.05 13.98 -10.72
C GLY A 154 25.62 12.83 -11.55
N ASN A 155 25.38 11.58 -11.16
CA ASN A 155 25.78 10.37 -11.89
C ASN A 155 24.78 10.04 -13.02
N GLY A 156 23.50 10.38 -12.84
CA GLY A 156 22.42 10.23 -13.81
C GLY A 156 22.09 11.56 -14.48
N ASN A 157 22.08 11.59 -15.81
CA ASN A 157 21.65 12.76 -16.58
C ASN A 157 20.14 12.72 -16.87
N ILE A 158 19.60 13.79 -17.45
CA ILE A 158 18.18 13.92 -17.77
C ILE A 158 17.69 12.80 -18.70
N ALA A 159 18.42 12.52 -19.78
CA ALA A 159 18.06 11.45 -20.72
C ALA A 159 17.97 10.07 -20.03
N TRP A 160 18.90 9.79 -19.13
CA TRP A 160 18.88 8.58 -18.32
C TRP A 160 17.66 8.52 -17.39
N LEU A 161 17.31 9.64 -16.74
CA LEU A 161 16.11 9.72 -15.90
C LEU A 161 14.84 9.47 -16.73
N GLU A 162 14.73 10.06 -17.92
CA GLU A 162 13.59 9.87 -18.83
C GLU A 162 13.40 8.40 -19.24
N GLU A 163 14.49 7.66 -19.46
CA GLU A 163 14.45 6.21 -19.73
C GLU A 163 14.02 5.39 -18.51
N ARG A 164 14.33 5.86 -17.30
CA ARG A 164 14.03 5.17 -16.04
C ARG A 164 12.59 5.35 -15.58
N VAL A 165 11.99 6.52 -15.80
CA VAL A 165 10.64 6.83 -15.33
C VAL A 165 9.58 5.81 -15.79
N PRO A 166 9.55 5.34 -17.06
CA PRO A 166 8.62 4.29 -17.49
C PRO A 166 8.76 2.98 -16.70
N LEU A 167 9.98 2.59 -16.33
CA LEU A 167 10.24 1.40 -15.52
C LEU A 167 9.70 1.59 -14.09
N LEU A 168 9.86 2.78 -13.52
CA LEU A 168 9.31 3.11 -12.21
C LEU A 168 7.78 3.12 -12.21
N VAL A 169 7.17 3.68 -13.26
CA VAL A 169 5.70 3.64 -13.46
C VAL A 169 5.23 2.18 -13.47
N GLN A 170 5.88 1.31 -14.25
CA GLN A 170 5.51 -0.10 -14.29
C GLN A 170 5.65 -0.79 -12.93
N LEU A 171 6.70 -0.50 -12.17
CA LEU A 171 6.88 -1.07 -10.83
C LEU A 171 5.82 -0.59 -9.84
N VAL A 172 5.47 0.70 -9.88
CA VAL A 172 4.38 1.28 -9.09
C VAL A 172 3.05 0.60 -9.41
N THR A 173 2.68 0.53 -10.68
CA THR A 173 1.45 -0.15 -11.14
C THR A 173 1.44 -1.61 -10.70
N ASN A 174 2.55 -2.33 -10.88
CA ASN A 174 2.66 -3.72 -10.44
C ASN A 174 2.38 -3.87 -8.95
N VAL A 175 2.92 -3.00 -8.08
CA VAL A 175 2.63 -3.10 -6.64
C VAL A 175 1.15 -2.81 -6.37
N LEU A 176 0.60 -1.73 -6.93
CA LEU A 176 -0.79 -1.32 -6.71
C LEU A 176 -1.81 -2.37 -7.16
N GLU A 177 -1.49 -3.13 -8.21
CA GLU A 177 -2.33 -4.20 -8.75
C GLU A 177 -2.08 -5.57 -8.11
N THR A 178 -1.24 -5.65 -7.08
CA THR A 178 -0.98 -6.92 -6.40
C THR A 178 -2.11 -7.25 -5.42
N PRO A 179 -2.70 -8.46 -5.44
CA PRO A 179 -3.60 -8.91 -4.39
C PRO A 179 -2.89 -8.98 -3.04
N VAL A 180 -3.64 -8.75 -1.96
CA VAL A 180 -3.10 -8.78 -0.59
C VAL A 180 -3.75 -9.91 0.19
N CYS A 181 -2.93 -10.71 0.87
CA CYS A 181 -3.39 -11.69 1.84
C CYS A 181 -2.99 -11.21 3.25
N PHE A 182 -3.87 -11.38 4.22
CA PHE A 182 -3.67 -10.95 5.60
C PHE A 182 -3.59 -12.12 6.59
N CYS A 183 -4.09 -13.30 6.20
CA CYS A 183 -4.07 -14.54 6.97
C CYS A 183 -3.88 -15.74 6.04
N ASP A 184 -3.50 -16.88 6.62
CA ASP A 184 -3.58 -18.17 5.92
C ASP A 184 -5.06 -18.56 5.74
N PRO A 185 -5.55 -18.82 4.51
CA PRO A 185 -6.91 -19.32 4.32
C PRO A 185 -7.17 -20.67 5.00
N ASP A 186 -6.12 -21.43 5.33
CA ASP A 186 -6.20 -22.74 6.00
C ASP A 186 -6.12 -22.65 7.55
N GLU A 187 -6.01 -21.44 8.15
CA GLU A 187 -5.88 -21.25 9.60
C GLU A 187 -7.20 -21.37 10.42
N TYR A 188 -8.30 -21.88 9.84
CA TYR A 188 -9.59 -22.04 10.53
C TYR A 188 -10.30 -23.37 10.28
#